data_AF-A0A0J6V7B6-F1
#
_entry.id   AF-A0A0J6V7B6-F1
#
_cell.length_a   1.000
_cell.length_b   1.000
_cell.length_c   1.000
_cell.angle_alpha   90.00
_cell.angle_beta   90.00
_cell.angle_gamma   90.00
#
_symmetry.space_group_name_H-M   'P 1'
#
loop_
_entity.id
_entity.type
_entity.pdbx_description
1 polymer ?
#
loop_
_entity_poly.entity_id
_entity_poly.type
_entity_poly.pdbx_seq_one_letter_code
_entity_poly.pdbx_strand_id
1 'polypeptide(L)'
;MAYAFDTLSYSKTLREAGIAQDHAEAHAQAAREFIMVELVTKEDLRAAKDELRSAMELETLRLTIRLGSITAAGLVAMTGVLATLIKVL
;
A
#
# COMPACT_ATOMS: atom_id res chain seq x y z
N MET A 1 -17.70 0.55 3.37
CA MET A 1 -18.48 1.47 4.21
C MET A 1 -17.58 2.65 4.45
N ALA A 2 -17.61 3.61 3.52
CA ALA A 2 -17.00 4.91 3.77
C ALA A 2 -17.82 5.54 4.90
N TYR A 3 -17.15 6.03 5.95
CA TYR A 3 -17.81 6.86 6.95
C TYR A 3 -18.11 8.19 6.26
N ALA A 4 -19.29 8.28 5.63
CA ALA A 4 -19.77 9.54 5.08
C ALA A 4 -20.13 10.47 6.24
N PHE A 5 -19.61 11.69 6.22
CA PHE A 5 -20.01 12.71 7.19
C PHE A 5 -21.47 13.07 7.00
N ASP A 6 -22.27 12.81 8.04
CA ASP A 6 -23.70 13.10 8.05
C ASP A 6 -23.93 14.58 8.38
N THR A 7 -24.00 15.40 7.33
CA THR A 7 -24.27 16.84 7.45
C THR A 7 -25.62 17.14 8.08
N LEU A 8 -26.60 16.24 7.96
CA LEU A 8 -27.95 16.44 8.48
C LEU A 8 -27.97 16.27 10.00
N SER A 9 -27.38 15.18 10.50
CA SER A 9 -27.25 14.98 11.94
C SER A 9 -26.40 16.08 12.57
N TYR A 10 -25.32 16.51 11.90
CA TYR A 10 -24.45 17.59 12.38
C TYR A 10 -25.20 18.93 12.51
N SER A 11 -25.93 19.37 11.47
CA SER A 11 -26.69 20.63 11.54
C SER A 11 -27.82 20.55 12.58
N LYS A 12 -28.45 19.38 12.74
CA LYS A 12 -29.46 19.15 13.77
C LYS A 12 -28.90 19.32 15.18
N THR A 13 -27.72 18.76 15.48
CA THR A 13 -27.07 18.94 16.79
C THR A 13 -26.77 20.41 17.08
N LEU A 14 -26.31 21.18 16.08
CA LEU A 14 -26.05 22.61 16.26
C LEU A 14 -27.34 23.40 16.54
N ARG A 15 -28.43 23.04 15.87
CA ARG A 15 -29.75 23.65 16.11
C ARG A 15 -30.29 23.34 17.50
N GLU A 16 -30.14 22.09 17.95
CA GLU A 16 -30.53 21.68 19.31
C GLU A 16 -29.71 22.41 20.39
N ALA A 17 -28.49 22.82 20.06
CA ALA A 17 -27.65 23.67 20.90
C ALA A 17 -27.99 25.18 20.82
N GLY A 18 -29.02 25.57 20.06
CA GLY A 18 -29.49 26.94 19.94
C GLY A 18 -28.83 27.77 18.83
N ILE A 19 -28.03 27.16 17.93
CA ILE A 19 -27.51 27.86 16.75
C ILE A 19 -28.62 28.02 15.72
N ALA A 20 -28.72 29.23 15.15
CA ALA A 20 -29.69 29.52 14.09
C ALA A 20 -29.50 28.58 12.88
N GLN A 21 -30.60 28.21 12.23
CA GLN A 21 -30.61 27.21 11.16
C GLN A 21 -29.60 27.51 10.05
N ASP A 22 -29.59 28.75 9.55
CA ASP A 22 -28.69 29.18 8.47
C ASP A 22 -27.21 28.99 8.84
N HIS A 23 -26.86 29.25 10.10
CA HIS A 23 -25.49 29.05 10.60
C HIS A 23 -25.18 27.58 10.83
N ALA A 24 -26.13 26.80 11.34
CA ALA A 24 -25.97 25.36 11.55
C ALA A 24 -25.76 24.61 10.22
N GLU A 25 -26.50 24.98 9.18
CA GLU A 25 -26.34 24.43 7.83
C GLU A 25 -25.02 24.87 7.20
N ALA A 26 -24.65 26.15 7.32
CA ALA A 26 -23.36 26.65 6.85
C ALA A 26 -22.17 25.93 7.52
N HIS A 27 -22.26 25.68 8.83
CA HIS A 27 -21.25 24.93 9.57
C HIS A 27 -21.16 23.46 9.12
N ALA A 28 -22.30 22.79 8.90
CA ALA A 28 -22.32 21.43 8.39
C ALA A 28 -21.70 21.33 6.99
N GLN A 29 -21.98 22.31 6.13
CA GLN A 29 -21.41 22.39 4.79
C GLN A 29 -19.89 22.61 4.84
N ALA A 30 -19.43 23.59 5.64
CA ALA A 30 -18.01 23.85 5.82
C ALA A 30 -17.27 22.65 6.44
N ALA A 31 -17.88 21.95 7.40
CA ALA A 31 -17.31 20.73 7.96
C ALA A 31 -17.17 19.63 6.89
N ARG A 32 -18.17 19.43 6.03
CA ARG A 32 -18.07 18.49 4.91
C ARG A 32 -16.97 18.87 3.92
N GLU A 33 -16.75 20.15 3.70
CA GLU A 33 -15.81 20.63 2.67
C GLU A 33 -14.36 20.70 3.18
N PHE A 34 -14.15 21.06 4.44
CA PHE A 34 -12.81 21.31 5.00
C PHE A 34 -12.34 20.27 6.03
N ILE A 35 -13.25 19.51 6.65
CA ILE A 35 -12.90 18.51 7.67
C ILE A 35 -12.88 17.10 7.08
N MET A 36 -13.60 16.85 5.98
CA MET A 36 -13.51 15.56 5.27
C MET A 36 -12.20 15.45 4.53
N VAL A 37 -11.28 14.68 5.11
CA VAL A 37 -10.12 14.16 4.39
C VAL A 37 -10.63 13.19 3.33
N GLU A 38 -10.06 13.26 2.13
CA GLU A 38 -10.31 12.29 1.08
C GLU A 38 -9.92 10.90 1.60
N LEU A 39 -10.92 10.07 1.90
CA LEU A 39 -10.73 8.74 2.45
C LEU A 39 -10.42 7.78 1.31
N VAL A 40 -9.26 7.13 1.39
CA VAL A 40 -8.90 6.00 0.51
C VAL A 40 -10.05 4.99 0.52
N THR A 41 -10.57 4.66 -0.66
CA THR A 41 -11.67 3.70 -0.77
C THR A 41 -11.16 2.27 -0.54
N LYS A 42 -12.09 1.33 -0.36
CA LYS A 42 -11.72 -0.08 -0.24
C LYS A 42 -11.11 -0.60 -1.54
N GLU A 43 -11.63 -0.18 -2.68
CA GLU A 43 -11.04 -0.45 -4.00
C GLU A 43 -9.62 0.09 -4.10
N ASP A 44 -9.37 1.35 -3.71
CA ASP A 44 -8.03 1.96 -3.77
C ASP A 44 -7.02 1.19 -2.90
N LEU A 45 -7.42 0.85 -1.67
CA LEU A 45 -6.58 0.07 -0.77
C LEU A 45 -6.30 -1.33 -1.33
N ARG A 46 -7.30 -1.94 -1.99
CA ARG A 46 -7.15 -3.25 -2.62
C ARG A 46 -6.21 -3.19 -3.82
N ALA A 47 -6.34 -2.17 -4.66
CA ALA A 47 -5.45 -1.94 -5.80
C ALA A 47 -3.99 -1.77 -5.34
N ALA A 48 -3.76 -0.92 -4.32
CA ALA A 48 -2.42 -0.72 -3.76
C ALA A 48 -1.84 -2.02 -3.15
N LYS A 49 -2.67 -2.82 -2.47
CA LYS A 49 -2.26 -4.12 -1.91
C LYS A 49 -1.89 -5.12 -3.01
N ASP A 50 -2.68 -5.19 -4.07
CA ASP A 50 -2.46 -6.12 -5.17
C ASP A 50 -1.20 -5.74 -5.95
N GLU A 51 -0.96 -4.45 -6.19
CA GLU A 51 0.28 -3.92 -6.79
C GLU A 51 1.50 -4.28 -5.94
N LEU A 52 1.45 -4.01 -4.63
CA LEU A 52 2.53 -4.33 -3.71
C LEU A 52 2.84 -5.84 -3.69
N ARG A 53 1.79 -6.67 -3.68
CA ARG A 53 1.95 -8.12 -3.73
C ARG A 53 2.63 -8.57 -5.01
N SER A 54 2.22 -8.07 -6.17
CA SER A 54 2.84 -8.40 -7.45
C SER A 54 4.30 -7.96 -7.51
N ALA A 55 4.63 -6.78 -6.98
CA ALA A 55 6.01 -6.31 -6.88
C ALA A 55 6.88 -7.24 -6.01
N MET A 56 6.36 -7.65 -4.84
CA MET A 56 7.05 -8.58 -3.95
C MET A 56 7.27 -9.95 -4.58
N GLU A 57 6.28 -10.49 -5.28
CA GLU A 57 6.38 -11.79 -5.97
C GLU A 57 7.44 -11.73 -7.08
N LEU A 58 7.49 -10.63 -7.86
CA LEU A 58 8.50 -10.40 -8.88
C LEU A 58 9.90 -10.26 -8.31
N GLU A 59 10.07 -9.49 -7.23
CA GLU A 59 11.37 -9.37 -6.57
C GLU A 59 11.84 -10.70 -5.98
N THR A 60 10.93 -11.44 -5.35
CA THR A 60 11.23 -12.77 -4.82
C THR A 60 11.74 -13.69 -5.93
N LEU A 61 11.05 -13.73 -7.08
CA LEU A 61 11.48 -14.53 -8.22
C LEU A 61 12.86 -14.10 -8.75
N ARG A 62 13.09 -12.79 -8.90
CA ARG A 62 14.38 -12.26 -9.36
C ARG A 62 15.51 -12.63 -8.40
N LEU A 63 15.27 -12.54 -7.10
CA LEU A 63 16.25 -12.94 -6.08
C LEU A 63 16.51 -14.44 -6.14
N THR A 64 15.49 -15.29 -6.26
CA THR A 64 15.66 -16.74 -6.41
C THR A 64 16.52 -17.08 -7.64
N ILE A 65 16.24 -16.46 -8.79
CA ILE A 65 17.01 -16.67 -10.02
C ILE A 65 18.45 -16.17 -9.85
N ARG A 66 18.64 -15.00 -9.25
CA ARG A 66 19.98 -14.42 -9.01
C ARG A 66 20.80 -15.28 -8.05
N LEU A 67 20.21 -15.76 -6.97
CA LEU A 67 20.88 -16.64 -6.01
C LEU A 67 21.18 -18.01 -6.63
N GLY A 68 20.23 -18.57 -7.38
CA GLY A 68 20.42 -19.82 -8.10
C GLY A 68 21.56 -19.73 -9.11
N SER A 69 21.61 -18.65 -9.90
CA SER A 69 22.69 -18.43 -10.87
C SER A 69 24.05 -18.20 -10.21
N ILE A 70 24.13 -17.43 -9.13
CA ILE A 70 25.38 -17.26 -8.36
C ILE A 70 25.87 -18.60 -7.81
N THR A 71 24.96 -19.40 -7.23
CA THR A 71 25.30 -20.71 -6.65
C THR A 71 25.79 -21.67 -7.73
N ALA A 72 25.07 -21.75 -8.86
CA ALA A 72 25.46 -22.60 -9.98
C ALA A 72 26.82 -22.18 -10.58
N ALA A 73 27.03 -20.88 -10.80
CA ALA A 73 28.30 -20.36 -11.30
C ALA A 73 29.46 -20.65 -10.32
N GLY A 74 29.24 -20.48 -9.02
CA GLY A 74 30.22 -20.81 -7.99
C GLY A 74 30.60 -22.29 -8.00
N LEU A 75 29.63 -23.19 -8.10
CA LEU A 75 29.88 -24.64 -8.17
C LEU A 75 30.65 -25.03 -9.46
N VAL A 76 30.28 -24.46 -10.61
CA VAL A 76 31.00 -24.69 -11.87
C VAL A 76 32.44 -24.18 -11.78
N ALA A 77 32.66 -23.01 -11.20
CA ALA A 77 34.00 -22.47 -11.00
C ALA A 77 34.83 -23.35 -10.06
N MET A 78 34.27 -23.77 -8.91
CA MET A 78 34.98 -24.63 -7.95
C MET A 78 35.37 -25.98 -8.53
N THR A 79 34.45 -26.64 -9.24
CA THR A 79 34.72 -27.95 -9.87
C THR A 79 35.76 -27.82 -10.99
N GLY A 80 35.69 -26.74 -11.78
CA GLY A 80 36.71 -26.41 -12.78
C GLY A 80 38.11 -26.24 -12.17
N VAL A 81 38.24 -25.45 -11.10
CA VAL A 81 39.51 -25.25 -10.39
C VAL A 81 40.04 -26.59 -9.85
N LEU A 82 39.20 -27.38 -9.18
CA LEU A 82 39.62 -28.67 -8.64
C LEU A 82 40.12 -29.63 -9.74
N ALA A 83 39.41 -29.71 -10.87
CA ALA A 83 39.82 -30.55 -11.99
C ALA A 83 41.17 -30.12 -12.59
N THR A 84 41.42 -28.81 -12.68
CA THR A 84 42.72 -28.30 -13.15
C THR A 84 43.85 -28.64 -12.17
N LEU A 85 43.61 -28.55 -10.86
CA LEU A 85 44.61 -28.90 -9.85
C LEU A 85 44.97 -30.38 -9.89
N ILE A 86 43.98 -31.28 -10.01
CA ILE A 86 44.22 -32.72 -10.14
C ILE A 86 45.06 -33.04 -11.39
N LYS A 87 44.86 -32.30 -12.49
CA LYS A 87 45.60 -32.53 -13.75
C LYS A 87 47.04 -32.02 -13.72
N VAL A 88 47.36 -31.07 -12.84
CA VAL A 88 48.69 -30.46 -12.71
C VAL A 88 49.56 -31.17 -11.67
N LEU A 89 48.96 -31.86 -10.70
CA LEU A 89 49.64 -32.71 -9.72
C LEU A 89 50.05 -34.06 -10.31
#